data_AF-A0A958GKJ5-F1
#
_entry.id   AF-A0A958GKJ5-F1
#
_cell.length_a   1.000
_cell.length_b   1.000
_cell.length_c   1.000
_cell.angle_alpha   90.00
_cell.angle_beta   90.00
_cell.angle_gamma   90.00
#
_symmetry.space_group_name_H-M   'P 1'
#
loop_
_entity.id
_entity.type
_entity.pdbx_description
1 polymer ?
#
loop_
_entity_poly.entity_id
_entity_poly.type
_entity_poly.pdbx_seq_one_letter_code
_entity_poly.pdbx_strand_id
1 'polypeptide(L)'
;MKSNHNCSIHSFVFLLILVILIFADALAVLAEGSRVKSDSAQQVVQDTSSSEFKRIKSLEGTWRSTTSMFGKENEEVFTEYKVTAAGSAVVETIFPGTPQE
;
A
#
# COMPACT_ATOMS: atom_id res chain seq x y z
N MET A 1 -59.52 -2.50 34.18
CA MET A 1 -58.54 -1.61 33.53
C MET A 1 -57.13 -2.17 33.77
N LYS A 2 -56.65 -3.06 32.89
CA LYS A 2 -55.26 -3.56 32.93
C LYS A 2 -54.93 -4.23 31.60
N SER A 3 -54.67 -3.39 30.61
CA SER A 3 -54.12 -3.78 29.32
C SER A 3 -53.21 -2.63 28.90
N ASN A 4 -52.09 -2.93 28.22
CA ASN A 4 -51.24 -1.99 27.46
C ASN A 4 -49.87 -1.59 28.04
N HIS A 5 -49.35 -2.19 29.12
CA HIS A 5 -47.95 -1.94 29.54
C HIS A 5 -46.94 -2.98 29.03
N ASN A 6 -47.36 -4.21 28.72
CA ASN A 6 -46.43 -5.29 28.37
C ASN A 6 -46.08 -5.38 26.86
N CYS A 7 -46.86 -4.74 25.98
CA CYS A 7 -46.59 -4.74 24.53
C CYS A 7 -45.56 -3.65 24.14
N SER A 8 -45.64 -2.48 24.79
CA SER A 8 -44.71 -1.36 24.54
C SER A 8 -43.29 -1.68 25.01
N ILE A 9 -43.14 -2.33 26.17
CA ILE A 9 -41.81 -2.67 26.72
C ILE A 9 -41.08 -3.71 25.85
N HIS A 10 -41.79 -4.70 25.31
CA HIS A 10 -41.17 -5.67 24.37
C HIS A 10 -40.74 -4.99 23.06
N SER A 11 -41.55 -4.06 22.53
CA SER A 11 -41.18 -3.30 21.33
C SER A 11 -39.99 -2.37 21.57
N PHE A 12 -39.91 -1.74 22.76
CA PHE A 12 -38.79 -0.88 23.13
C PHE A 12 -37.50 -1.68 23.37
N VAL A 13 -37.58 -2.84 24.02
CA VAL A 13 -36.43 -3.73 24.22
C VAL A 13 -35.93 -4.29 22.89
N PHE A 14 -36.84 -4.64 21.98
CA PHE A 14 -36.46 -5.11 20.64
C PHE A 14 -35.79 -4.00 19.80
N LEU A 15 -36.28 -2.77 19.88
CA LEU A 15 -35.68 -1.62 19.20
C LEU A 15 -34.32 -1.23 19.81
N LEU A 16 -34.17 -1.32 21.13
CA LEU A 16 -32.89 -1.12 21.82
C LEU A 16 -31.85 -2.18 21.39
N ILE A 17 -32.24 -3.46 21.33
CA ILE A 17 -31.36 -4.55 20.87
C ILE A 17 -30.96 -4.33 19.40
N LEU A 18 -31.89 -3.92 18.54
CA LEU A 18 -31.59 -3.61 17.13
C LEU A 18 -30.56 -2.47 17.01
N VAL A 19 -30.71 -1.40 17.80
CA VAL A 19 -29.75 -0.28 17.81
C VAL A 19 -28.38 -0.72 18.33
N ILE A 20 -28.32 -1.55 19.38
CA ILE A 20 -27.06 -2.09 19.91
C ILE A 20 -26.34 -2.96 18.87
N LEU A 21 -27.07 -3.78 18.12
CA LEU A 21 -26.49 -4.61 17.04
C LEU A 21 -25.92 -3.74 15.91
N ILE A 22 -26.63 -2.67 15.51
CA ILE A 22 -26.15 -1.73 14.48
C ILE A 22 -24.87 -1.00 14.94
N PHE A 23 -24.80 -0.59 16.21
CA PHE A 23 -23.61 0.09 16.76
C PHE A 23 -22.42 -0.87 16.95
N ALA A 24 -22.65 -2.16 17.23
CA ALA A 24 -21.58 -3.15 17.35
C ALA A 24 -20.84 -3.37 16.03
N ASP A 25 -21.54 -3.43 14.89
CA ASP A 25 -20.92 -3.56 13.56
C ASP A 25 -20.14 -2.30 13.16
N ALA A 26 -20.64 -1.11 13.51
CA ALA A 26 -19.93 0.15 13.24
C ALA A 26 -18.62 0.29 14.04
N LEU A 27 -18.54 -0.30 15.23
CA LEU A 27 -17.33 -0.27 16.07
C LEU A 27 -16.26 -1.25 15.57
N ALA A 28 -16.63 -2.35 14.92
CA ALA A 28 -15.69 -3.29 14.30
C ALA A 28 -14.94 -2.65 13.11
N VAL A 29 -15.64 -1.89 12.27
CA VAL A 29 -15.06 -1.22 11.09
C VAL A 29 -13.97 -0.21 11.45
N LEU A 30 -14.00 0.39 12.64
CA LEU A 30 -12.95 1.31 13.11
C LEU A 30 -11.74 0.59 13.74
N ALA A 31 -11.82 -0.72 13.98
CA ALA A 31 -10.74 -1.53 14.55
C ALA A 31 -9.99 -2.40 13.51
N GLU A 32 -10.52 -2.55 12.30
CA GLU A 32 -9.89 -3.30 11.19
C GLU A 32 -9.02 -2.46 10.25
N GLY A 33 -8.58 -1.28 10.69
CA GLY A 33 -7.68 -0.40 9.92
C GLY A 33 -6.22 -0.84 9.81
N SER A 34 -5.79 -1.94 10.47
CA SER A 34 -4.38 -2.35 10.48
C SER A 34 -4.18 -3.87 10.58
N ARG A 35 -4.77 -4.65 9.67
CA ARG A 35 -4.34 -6.03 9.44
C ARG A 35 -4.19 -6.35 7.97
N VAL A 36 -3.38 -5.56 7.26
CA VAL A 36 -2.62 -6.09 6.13
C VAL A 36 -1.52 -6.96 6.73
N LYS A 37 -1.87 -8.22 7.02
CA LYS A 37 -0.87 -9.28 7.18
C LYS A 37 -0.35 -9.59 5.77
N SER A 38 0.56 -8.75 5.30
CA SER A 38 1.39 -9.08 4.14
C SER A 38 2.41 -10.13 4.58
N ASP A 39 1.94 -11.35 4.82
CA ASP A 39 2.77 -12.56 4.69
C ASP A 39 2.91 -12.85 3.18
N SER A 40 3.39 -11.86 2.43
CA SER A 40 4.25 -12.18 1.30
C SER A 40 5.58 -12.55 1.94
N ALA A 41 5.66 -13.79 2.42
CA ALA A 41 6.95 -14.44 2.47
C ALA A 41 7.43 -14.45 1.03
N GLN A 42 8.12 -13.38 0.63
CA GLN A 42 9.05 -13.39 -0.48
C GLN A 42 9.83 -14.69 -0.25
N GLN A 43 9.59 -15.72 -1.06
CA GLN A 43 10.54 -16.81 -1.13
C GLN A 43 11.86 -16.11 -1.44
N VAL A 44 12.75 -16.06 -0.46
CA VAL A 44 14.11 -15.60 -0.66
C VAL A 44 14.76 -16.68 -1.51
N VAL A 45 14.47 -16.65 -2.81
CA VAL A 45 15.22 -17.40 -3.81
C VAL A 45 16.65 -16.96 -3.58
N GLN A 46 17.49 -17.91 -3.20
CA GLN A 46 18.88 -17.61 -2.89
C GLN A 46 19.50 -16.98 -4.13
N ASP A 47 19.86 -15.70 -4.04
CA ASP A 47 20.39 -14.98 -5.19
C ASP A 47 21.79 -15.50 -5.52
N THR A 48 21.86 -16.35 -6.54
CA THR A 48 23.11 -16.95 -7.05
C THR A 48 23.87 -16.00 -7.98
N SER A 49 23.42 -14.75 -8.14
CA SER A 49 24.12 -13.80 -9.01
C SER A 49 25.48 -13.39 -8.46
N SER A 50 26.31 -12.87 -9.35
CA SER A 50 27.60 -12.31 -8.99
C SER A 50 27.47 -11.14 -8.01
N SER A 51 28.56 -10.83 -7.31
CA SER A 51 28.60 -9.75 -6.33
C SER A 51 28.38 -8.36 -6.96
N GLU A 52 28.82 -8.19 -8.21
CA GLU A 52 28.66 -6.99 -9.01
C GLU A 52 27.19 -6.76 -9.36
N PHE A 53 26.49 -7.81 -9.78
CA PHE A 53 25.07 -7.67 -10.12
C PHE A 53 24.21 -7.35 -8.89
N LYS A 54 24.55 -7.88 -7.71
CA LYS A 54 23.89 -7.53 -6.44
C LYS A 54 24.02 -6.04 -6.11
N ARG A 55 25.17 -5.43 -6.42
CA ARG A 55 25.37 -3.97 -6.25
C ARG A 55 24.47 -3.18 -7.18
N ILE A 56 24.33 -3.61 -8.43
CA ILE A 56 23.44 -2.93 -9.39
C ILE A 56 21.97 -3.05 -8.95
N LYS A 57 21.52 -4.24 -8.52
CA LYS A 57 20.16 -4.42 -7.97
C LYS A 57 19.88 -3.53 -6.77
N SER A 58 20.90 -3.25 -5.94
CA SER A 58 20.73 -2.36 -4.78
C SER A 58 20.41 -0.90 -5.14
N LEU A 59 20.54 -0.52 -6.41
CA LEU A 59 20.12 0.79 -6.91
C LEU A 59 18.60 0.88 -7.16
N GLU A 60 17.83 -0.20 -6.98
CA GLU A 60 16.39 -0.20 -7.21
C GLU A 60 15.67 0.95 -6.48
N GLY A 61 14.88 1.71 -7.23
CA GLY A 61 14.17 2.90 -6.76
C GLY A 61 14.36 4.11 -7.67
N THR A 62 13.84 5.25 -7.20
CA THR A 62 13.93 6.54 -7.91
C THR A 62 15.03 7.41 -7.30
N TRP A 63 15.90 7.91 -8.16
CA TRP A 63 17.02 8.77 -7.81
C TRP A 63 16.80 10.15 -8.37
N ARG A 64 17.16 11.17 -7.57
CA ARG A 64 17.19 12.56 -8.00
C ARG A 64 18.63 13.01 -8.11
N SER A 65 18.98 13.61 -9.23
CA SER A 65 20.27 14.25 -9.46
C SER A 65 20.08 15.66 -9.99
N THR A 66 21.10 16.48 -9.82
CA THR A 66 21.16 17.83 -10.41
C THR A 66 22.27 17.80 -11.45
N THR A 67 21.95 18.16 -12.69
CA THR A 67 22.93 18.18 -13.78
C THR A 67 22.78 19.44 -14.63
N SER A 68 23.83 19.76 -15.36
CA SER A 68 23.78 20.80 -16.39
C SER A 68 23.68 20.09 -17.75
N MET A 69 22.54 20.22 -18.41
CA MET A 69 22.25 19.56 -19.69
C MET A 69 21.58 20.53 -20.66
N PHE A 70 21.84 20.39 -21.96
CA PHE A 70 21.22 21.19 -23.02
C PHE A 70 21.34 22.72 -22.82
N GLY A 71 22.46 23.18 -22.25
CA GLY A 71 22.69 24.61 -21.98
C GLY A 71 21.89 25.18 -20.81
N LYS A 72 21.17 24.32 -20.07
CA LYS A 72 20.52 24.68 -18.80
C LYS A 72 21.36 24.18 -17.64
N GLU A 73 21.50 25.02 -16.62
CA GLU A 73 22.24 24.70 -15.41
C GLU A 73 21.29 24.29 -14.28
N ASN A 74 21.75 23.38 -13.43
CA ASN A 74 21.04 22.93 -12.23
C ASN A 74 19.67 22.30 -12.49
N GLU A 75 19.52 21.58 -13.61
CA GLU A 75 18.29 20.86 -13.92
C GLU A 75 18.18 19.60 -13.06
N GLU A 76 16.99 19.39 -12.48
CA GLU A 76 16.68 18.15 -11.78
C GLU A 76 16.40 17.04 -12.79
N VAL A 77 17.12 15.92 -12.64
CA VAL A 77 16.92 14.71 -13.42
C VAL A 77 16.50 13.58 -12.49
N PHE A 78 15.41 12.93 -12.85
CA PHE A 78 14.90 11.75 -12.17
C PHE A 78 15.28 10.50 -12.96
N THR A 79 15.84 9.52 -12.27
CA THR A 79 16.20 8.22 -12.85
C THR A 79 15.56 7.12 -12.03
N GLU A 80 14.88 6.18 -12.66
CA GLU A 80 14.30 5.01 -12.02
C GLU A 80 15.09 3.75 -12.39
N TYR A 81 15.53 2.99 -11.39
CA TYR A 81 16.06 1.63 -11.59
C TYR A 81 15.02 0.63 -11.09
N LYS A 82 14.65 -0.34 -11.93
CA LYS A 82 13.71 -1.42 -11.57
C LYS A 82 14.31 -2.78 -11.82
N VAL A 83 14.22 -3.67 -10.84
CA VAL A 83 14.55 -5.07 -11.03
C VAL A 83 13.39 -5.75 -11.75
N THR A 84 13.66 -6.36 -12.90
CA THR A 84 12.67 -7.01 -13.76
C THR A 84 13.08 -8.45 -14.06
N ALA A 85 12.32 -9.14 -14.91
CA ALA A 85 12.60 -10.51 -15.35
C ALA A 85 12.93 -11.47 -14.18
N ALA A 86 12.07 -11.47 -13.15
CA ALA A 86 12.22 -12.29 -11.94
C ALA A 86 13.57 -12.14 -11.22
N GLY A 87 14.17 -10.95 -11.24
CA GLY A 87 15.45 -10.69 -10.57
C GLY A 87 16.68 -10.86 -11.45
N SER A 88 16.52 -11.14 -12.74
CA SER A 88 17.63 -11.38 -13.68
C SER A 88 18.04 -10.15 -14.49
N ALA A 89 17.27 -9.07 -14.48
CA ALA A 89 17.57 -7.84 -15.20
C ALA A 89 17.29 -6.60 -14.35
N VAL A 90 17.99 -5.50 -14.65
CA VAL A 90 17.74 -4.17 -14.10
C VAL A 90 17.54 -3.22 -15.27
N VAL A 91 16.45 -2.47 -15.26
CA VAL A 91 16.13 -1.45 -16.27
C VAL A 91 16.32 -0.07 -15.66
N GLU A 92 17.08 0.79 -16.34
CA GLU A 92 17.22 2.20 -16.04
C GLU A 92 16.28 3.01 -16.93
N THR A 93 15.50 3.91 -16.34
CA THR A 93 14.60 4.84 -17.03
C THR A 93 14.94 6.26 -16.63
N ILE A 94 15.28 7.11 -17.59
CA ILE A 94 15.58 8.53 -17.36
C ILE A 94 14.32 9.35 -17.70
N PHE A 95 13.97 10.31 -16.85
CA PHE A 95 12.73 11.11 -16.93
C PHE A 95 11.45 10.26 -16.92
N PRO A 96 11.24 9.45 -15.86
CA PRO A 96 10.08 8.57 -15.76
C PRO A 96 8.77 9.37 -15.84
N GLY A 97 7.83 8.90 -16.66
CA GLY A 97 6.52 9.50 -16.94
C GLY A 97 6.52 10.62 -17.98
N THR A 98 7.62 10.87 -18.71
CA THR A 98 7.70 11.94 -19.71
C THR A 98 7.69 11.40 -21.16
N PRO A 99 7.25 12.18 -22.16
CA PRO A 99 7.32 11.77 -23.57
C PRO A 99 8.73 11.48 -24.12
N GLN A 100 9.78 11.80 -23.36
CA GLN A 100 11.18 11.70 -23.76
C GLN A 100 11.87 10.40 -23.27
N GLU A 101 11.09 9.48 -22.68
CA GLU A 101 11.52 8.13 -22.26
C GLU A 101 11.98 7.22 -23.42
#